data_AF-A0A5C8TPI5-F1
#
_entry.id   AF-A0A5C8TPI5-F1
#
_cell.length_a   1.000
_cell.length_b   1.000
_cell.length_c   1.000
_cell.angle_alpha   90.00
_cell.angle_beta   90.00
_cell.angle_gamma   90.00
#
_symmetry.space_group_name_H-M   'P 1'
#
loop_
_entity.id
_entity.type
_entity.pdbx_description
1 polymer ?
#
loop_
_entity_poly.entity_id
_entity_poly.type
_entity_poly.pdbx_seq_one_letter_code
_entity_poly.pdbx_strand_id
1 'polypeptide(L)'
;MLPEPALFCPIGANVMPIRILADRGIVIDGLACEGVRLEGGRVWAKSCVGNGSAAVDYDTDLVVSPSGALTHDGVRFLRRGGPAPCPAG
;
A
#
# COMPACT_ATOMS: atom_id res chain seq x y z
N MET A 1 12.04 2.11 5.24
CA MET A 1 12.25 1.85 3.79
C MET A 1 11.06 1.04 3.28
N LEU A 2 10.50 1.37 2.10
CA LEU A 2 9.41 0.59 1.53
C LEU A 2 9.87 -0.84 1.16
N PRO A 3 8.96 -1.84 1.18
CA PRO A 3 9.23 -3.17 0.64
C PRO A 3 9.60 -3.13 -0.84
N GLU A 4 10.05 -4.27 -1.38
CA GLU A 4 10.23 -4.41 -2.83
C GLU A 4 8.92 -4.18 -3.60
N PRO A 5 8.99 -3.70 -4.85
CA PRO A 5 7.84 -3.54 -5.71
C PRO A 5 7.03 -4.84 -5.84
N ALA A 6 5.75 -4.78 -5.50
CA ALA A 6 4.84 -5.90 -5.56
C ALA A 6 3.37 -5.47 -5.37
N LEU A 7 2.46 -6.38 -5.70
CA LEU A 7 1.05 -6.30 -5.33
C LEU A 7 0.84 -7.06 -4.01
N PHE A 8 0.12 -6.45 -3.08
CA PHE A 8 -0.26 -7.03 -1.79
C PHE A 8 -1.78 -7.13 -1.72
N CYS A 9 -2.29 -8.35 -1.58
CA CYS A 9 -3.72 -8.63 -1.56
C CYS A 9 -4.25 -8.77 -0.13
N PRO A 10 -5.43 -8.21 0.20
CA PRO A 10 -6.02 -8.34 1.51
C PRO A 10 -6.42 -9.80 1.78
N ILE A 11 -6.37 -10.19 3.05
CA ILE A 11 -6.80 -11.51 3.51
C ILE A 11 -8.06 -11.35 4.35
N GLY A 12 -9.16 -11.98 3.91
CA GLY A 12 -10.42 -11.99 4.65
C GLY A 12 -11.15 -10.64 4.72
N ALA A 13 -10.78 -9.68 3.88
CA ALA A 13 -11.40 -8.36 3.82
C ALA A 13 -11.64 -7.92 2.38
N ASN A 14 -12.77 -7.25 2.13
CA ASN A 14 -13.11 -6.66 0.84
C ASN A 14 -12.66 -5.20 0.77
N VAL A 15 -11.35 -4.99 0.66
CA VAL A 15 -10.71 -3.67 0.55
C VAL A 15 -9.80 -3.61 -0.67
N MET A 16 -9.38 -2.40 -1.06
CA MET A 16 -8.46 -2.26 -2.19
C MET A 16 -7.08 -2.85 -1.88
N PRO A 17 -6.40 -3.44 -2.87
CA PRO A 17 -5.05 -3.95 -2.68
C PRO A 17 -4.05 -2.80 -2.52
N ILE A 18 -2.94 -3.11 -1.84
CA ILE A 18 -1.80 -2.19 -1.73
C ILE A 18 -0.79 -2.57 -2.82
N ARG A 19 -0.25 -1.59 -3.54
CA ARG A 19 0.81 -1.82 -4.53
C ARG A 19 2.02 -0.94 -4.23
N ILE A 20 3.18 -1.56 -4.11
CA ILE A 20 4.46 -0.86 -4.08
C ILE A 20 5.00 -0.75 -5.51
N LEU A 21 5.33 0.45 -5.94
CA LEU A 21 5.79 0.77 -7.29
C LEU A 21 7.33 0.75 -7.38
N ALA A 22 7.84 0.62 -8.61
CA ALA A 22 9.28 0.50 -8.87
C ALA A 22 10.08 1.77 -8.50
N ASP A 23 9.44 2.93 -8.60
CA ASP A 23 9.94 4.24 -8.21
C ASP A 23 9.79 4.54 -6.71
N ARG A 24 9.40 3.53 -5.91
CA ARG A 24 9.07 3.66 -4.48
C ARG A 24 7.83 4.53 -4.21
N GLY A 25 6.92 4.64 -5.17
CA GLY A 25 5.54 5.05 -4.90
C GLY A 25 4.71 3.95 -4.24
N ILE A 26 3.56 4.31 -3.70
CA ILE A 26 2.56 3.38 -3.15
C ILE A 26 1.18 3.69 -3.70
N VAL A 27 0.43 2.66 -4.06
CA VAL A 27 -1.02 2.74 -4.25
C VAL A 27 -1.68 2.11 -3.03
N ILE A 28 -2.46 2.89 -2.29
CA ILE A 28 -3.12 2.54 -1.02
C ILE A 28 -4.38 3.38 -0.89
N ASP A 29 -5.48 2.82 -0.37
CA ASP A 29 -6.76 3.50 -0.18
C ASP A 29 -7.33 4.20 -1.43
N GLY A 30 -6.96 3.72 -2.61
CA GLY A 30 -7.36 4.29 -3.89
C GLY A 30 -6.59 5.55 -4.28
N LEU A 31 -5.53 5.87 -3.55
CA LEU A 31 -4.62 6.97 -3.82
C LEU A 31 -3.32 6.43 -4.42
N ALA A 32 -2.77 7.14 -5.40
CA ALA A 32 -1.40 6.96 -5.89
C ALA A 32 -0.51 8.02 -5.26
N CYS A 33 0.47 7.59 -4.47
CA CYS A 33 1.34 8.44 -3.65
C CYS A 33 2.80 8.36 -4.10
N GLU A 34 3.45 9.52 -4.15
CA GLU A 34 4.87 9.68 -4.48
C GLU A 34 5.68 10.21 -3.29
N GLY A 35 7.01 10.06 -3.34
CA GLY A 35 7.91 10.58 -2.30
C GLY A 35 7.69 9.94 -0.93
N VAL A 36 7.26 8.67 -0.93
CA VAL A 36 6.78 7.96 0.25
C VAL A 36 7.90 7.68 1.24
N ARG A 37 7.63 7.95 2.52
CA ARG A 37 8.47 7.55 3.66
C ARG A 37 7.72 6.54 4.51
N LEU A 38 8.41 5.49 4.91
CA LEU A 38 7.89 4.45 5.79
C LEU A 38 8.86 4.25 6.95
N GLU A 39 8.38 4.55 8.15
CA GLU A 39 9.13 4.50 9.41
C GLU A 39 8.18 4.25 10.59
N GLY A 40 8.61 3.47 11.58
CA GLY A 40 7.83 3.26 12.81
C GLY A 40 6.43 2.67 12.62
N GLY A 41 6.17 1.95 11.52
CA GLY A 41 4.84 1.40 11.22
C GLY A 41 3.85 2.43 10.68
N ARG A 42 4.34 3.56 10.15
CA ARG A 42 3.55 4.60 9.51
C ARG A 42 4.12 4.98 8.16
N VAL A 43 3.22 5.36 7.26
CA VAL A 43 3.56 5.84 5.92
C VAL A 43 3.19 7.31 5.80
N TRP A 44 4.11 8.09 5.25
CA TRP A 44 3.91 9.51 4.94
C TRP A 44 4.20 9.79 3.48
N ALA A 45 3.36 10.58 2.85
CA ALA A 45 3.58 11.12 1.51
C ALA A 45 3.01 12.54 1.43
N LYS A 46 3.71 13.43 0.71
CA LYS A 46 3.28 14.83 0.53
C LYS A 46 2.41 15.07 -0.71
N SER A 47 2.24 14.02 -1.53
CA SER A 47 1.52 14.12 -2.78
C SER A 47 0.91 12.77 -3.09
N CYS A 48 -0.38 12.66 -2.82
CA CYS A 48 -1.21 11.53 -3.15
C CYS A 48 -2.38 11.98 -4.00
N VAL A 49 -2.61 11.31 -5.11
CA VAL A 49 -3.66 11.65 -6.08
C VAL A 49 -4.62 10.48 -6.19
N GLY A 50 -5.89 10.75 -5.89
CA GLY A 50 -7.01 9.88 -6.23
C GLY A 50 -7.58 10.26 -7.61
N ASN A 51 -8.39 9.36 -8.19
CA ASN A 51 -9.02 9.63 -9.48
C ASN A 51 -9.84 10.94 -9.44
N GLY A 52 -9.41 11.94 -10.24
CA GLY A 52 -10.09 13.23 -10.38
C GLY A 52 -9.93 14.19 -9.19
N SER A 53 -9.06 13.88 -8.22
CA SER A 53 -8.85 14.69 -7.02
C SER A 53 -7.58 15.53 -7.10
N ALA A 54 -7.54 16.62 -6.32
CA ALA A 54 -6.30 17.35 -6.08
C ALA A 54 -5.31 16.48 -5.29
N ALA A 55 -4.01 16.79 -5.43
CA ALA A 55 -2.99 16.17 -4.61
C ALA A 55 -3.19 16.53 -3.13
N VAL A 56 -3.09 15.54 -2.24
CA VAL A 56 -3.20 15.71 -0.79
C VAL A 56 -1.98 15.14 -0.07
N ASP A 57 -1.69 15.69 1.11
CA ASP A 57 -0.81 15.04 2.08
C ASP A 57 -1.49 13.78 2.63
N TYR A 58 -0.69 12.77 2.95
CA TYR A 58 -1.16 11.47 3.41
C TYR A 58 -0.29 10.94 4.54
N ASP A 59 -0.92 10.52 5.63
CA ASP A 59 -0.30 9.94 6.82
C ASP A 59 -1.23 8.84 7.37
N THR A 60 -0.79 7.58 7.31
CA THR A 60 -1.57 6.44 7.82
C THR A 60 -0.68 5.35 8.42
N ASP A 61 -1.29 4.38 9.09
CA ASP A 61 -0.58 3.20 9.57
C ASP A 61 -0.18 2.29 8.40
N LEU A 62 1.03 1.76 8.45
CA LEU A 62 1.46 0.70 7.54
C LEU A 62 2.61 -0.05 8.20
N VAL A 63 2.30 -1.22 8.75
CA VAL A 63 3.28 -2.07 9.42
C VAL A 63 3.77 -3.12 8.44
N VAL A 64 5.10 -3.22 8.29
CA VAL A 64 5.74 -4.29 7.55
C VAL A 64 6.22 -5.35 8.55
N SER A 65 5.69 -6.56 8.44
CA SER A 65 6.15 -7.67 9.28
C SER A 65 7.49 -8.24 8.79
N PRO A 66 8.22 -8.99 9.63
CA PRO A 66 9.43 -9.70 9.19
C PRO A 66 9.20 -10.70 8.06
N SER A 67 7.96 -11.20 7.90
CA SER A 67 7.59 -12.09 6.79
C SER A 67 7.36 -11.34 5.47
N GLY A 68 7.50 -10.01 5.46
CA GLY A 68 7.17 -9.16 4.32
C GLY A 68 5.67 -8.98 4.11
N ALA A 69 4.82 -9.33 5.08
CA ALA A 69 3.40 -9.02 5.02
C ALA A 69 3.16 -7.55 5.44
N LEU A 70 2.08 -6.95 4.95
CA LEU A 70 1.66 -5.61 5.37
C LEU A 70 0.46 -5.72 6.30
N THR A 71 0.37 -4.78 7.24
CA THR A 71 -0.83 -4.53 8.03
C THR A 71 -1.16 -3.05 7.95
N HIS A 72 -2.40 -2.74 7.62
CA HIS A 72 -2.93 -1.40 7.50
C HIS A 72 -4.42 -1.43 7.87
N ASP A 73 -4.88 -0.51 8.70
CA ASP A 73 -6.24 -0.47 9.25
C ASP A 73 -6.69 -1.82 9.85
N GLY A 74 -5.74 -2.54 10.48
CA GLY A 74 -5.97 -3.87 11.06
C GLY A 74 -6.15 -5.00 10.04
N VAL A 75 -6.15 -4.71 8.73
CA VAL A 75 -6.23 -5.71 7.66
C VAL A 75 -4.82 -6.19 7.32
N ARG A 76 -4.66 -7.51 7.20
CA ARG A 76 -3.41 -8.12 6.76
C ARG A 76 -3.41 -8.31 5.24
N PHE A 77 -2.31 -7.91 4.61
CA PHE A 77 -2.08 -8.05 3.18
C PHE A 77 -0.84 -8.92 2.93
N LEU A 78 -0.96 -9.85 1.97
CA LEU A 78 0.14 -10.73 1.59
C LEU A 78 0.64 -10.40 0.19
N ARG A 79 1.97 -10.43 0.04
CA ARG A 79 2.61 -10.30 -1.27
C ARG A 79 2.07 -11.37 -2.20
N ARG A 80 1.65 -10.95 -3.39
CA ARG A 80 1.19 -11.85 -4.44
C ARG A 80 2.35 -12.33 -5.30
N GLY A 81 2.37 -13.63 -5.60
CA GLY A 81 3.31 -14.24 -6.56
C GLY A 81 2.78 -14.41 -8.00
N GLY A 82 1.55 -13.98 -8.31
CA GLY A 82 0.89 -14.16 -9.63
C GLY A 82 0.38 -12.84 -10.24
N PRO A 83 -0.27 -12.86 -11.42
CA PRO A 83 -0.72 -11.66 -12.12
C PRO A 83 -1.87 -10.96 -11.39
N ALA A 84 -2.01 -9.63 -11.53
CA ALA A 84 -3.20 -8.89 -11.09
C ALA A 84 -4.47 -9.36 -11.86
N PRO A 85 -5.70 -9.11 -11.35
CA PRO A 85 -6.08 -8.48 -10.08
C PRO A 85 -6.07 -9.48 -8.91
N CYS A 86 -6.06 -8.99 -7.66
CA CYS A 86 -6.26 -9.81 -6.44
C CYS A 86 -7.39 -10.83 -6.62
N PRO A 87 -7.23 -12.08 -6.15
CA PRO A 87 -8.33 -13.03 -6.22
C PRO A 87 -9.53 -12.44 -5.49
N ALA A 88 -10.74 -12.66 -6.01
CA ALA A 88 -11.93 -12.45 -5.20
C ALA A 88 -11.81 -13.41 -4.01
N GLY A 89 -11.77 -12.84 -2.80
CA GLY A 89 -11.76 -13.59 -1.56
C GLY A 89 -13.06 -14.32 -1.32
#